data_AF-A0A8X6KS28-F1
#
_entry.id   AF-A0A8X6KS28-F1
#
_cell.length_a   1.000
_cell.length_b   1.000
_cell.length_c   1.000
_cell.angle_alpha   90.00
_cell.angle_beta   90.00
_cell.angle_gamma   90.00
#
_symmetry.space_group_name_H-M   'P 1'
#
loop_
_entity.id
_entity.type
_entity.pdbx_description
1 polymer ?
#
loop_
_entity_poly.entity_id
_entity_poly.type
_entity_poly.pdbx_seq_one_letter_code
_entity_poly.pdbx_strand_id
1 'polypeptide(L)'
;ISTWYEEGETYDSIFGSLGSSYEECRAECVALYLSDCSSVLSIFGYEGDEALNITYTIWLDMILKGLEGLEMYDPKTDTWLQAHSQARFAILQVVLESGEGFVKIEKTTGEDGKPDLLLTVDRSKIINVGKPAIGKFLGKLQLYRCTANIKSAKEMFDKYSLVISEDKHPFLDYREIVMDRKKPRRMFVQANTAVEDGAVKLRTYASDTEGLVESWIDRFQDVNIEAI
;
A
#
# COMPACT_ATOMS: atom_id res chain seq x y z
N ILE A 1 -5.79 7.04 30.96
CA ILE A 1 -6.65 6.79 29.78
C ILE A 1 -7.96 7.53 30.04
N SER A 2 -8.44 8.36 29.09
CA SER A 2 -9.62 9.22 29.27
C SER A 2 -10.70 9.05 28.20
N THR A 3 -10.48 8.15 27.23
CA THR A 3 -11.41 7.79 26.16
C THR A 3 -11.35 6.27 25.97
N TRP A 4 -12.47 5.66 25.60
CA TRP A 4 -12.65 4.23 25.34
C TRP A 4 -13.89 4.03 24.45
N TYR A 5 -14.10 2.81 23.97
CA TYR A 5 -15.33 2.43 23.27
C TYR A 5 -16.47 2.20 24.29
N GLU A 6 -17.61 2.83 24.07
CA GLU A 6 -18.83 2.63 24.85
C GLU A 6 -19.59 1.37 24.38
N GLU A 7 -20.64 0.98 25.12
CA GLU A 7 -21.45 -0.19 24.78
C GLU A 7 -22.07 -0.06 23.38
N GLY A 8 -21.84 -1.08 22.54
CA GLY A 8 -22.32 -1.12 21.15
C GLY A 8 -21.43 -0.38 20.14
N GLU A 9 -20.42 0.35 20.60
CA GLU A 9 -19.45 0.99 19.69
C GLU A 9 -18.43 -0.02 19.16
N THR A 10 -18.04 0.17 17.90
CA THR A 10 -17.04 -0.63 17.21
C THR A 10 -15.98 0.26 16.59
N TYR A 11 -14.88 -0.34 16.13
CA TYR A 11 -13.86 0.40 15.37
C TYR A 11 -14.47 1.15 14.19
N ASP A 12 -15.29 0.47 13.40
CA ASP A 12 -15.90 1.03 12.19
C ASP A 12 -16.89 2.16 12.52
N SER A 13 -17.66 2.04 13.60
CA SER A 13 -18.61 3.10 13.99
C SER A 13 -17.90 4.36 14.49
N ILE A 14 -16.76 4.23 15.17
CA ILE A 14 -16.00 5.38 15.70
C ILE A 14 -15.08 6.01 14.66
N PHE A 15 -14.38 5.20 13.86
CA PHE A 15 -13.43 5.69 12.87
C PHE A 15 -14.09 6.04 11.52
N GLY A 16 -15.27 5.49 11.23
CA GLY A 16 -16.04 5.81 10.03
C GLY A 16 -15.21 5.68 8.76
N SER A 17 -15.25 6.71 7.91
CA SER A 17 -14.53 6.73 6.62
C SER A 17 -13.01 6.67 6.76
N LEU A 18 -12.44 7.06 7.91
CA LEU A 18 -11.01 6.97 8.18
C LEU A 18 -10.57 5.52 8.46
N GLY A 19 -11.49 4.67 8.96
CA GLY A 19 -11.17 3.37 9.55
C GLY A 19 -10.35 2.47 8.63
N SER A 20 -10.80 2.26 7.40
CA SER A 20 -10.09 1.36 6.48
C SER A 20 -8.65 1.82 6.22
N SER A 21 -8.44 3.08 5.85
CA SER A 21 -7.10 3.61 5.55
C SER A 21 -6.17 3.61 6.78
N TYR A 22 -6.72 3.93 7.94
CA TYR A 22 -5.98 3.96 9.19
C TYR A 22 -5.53 2.58 9.63
N GLU A 23 -6.41 1.58 9.54
CA GLU A 23 -6.07 0.20 9.89
C GLU A 23 -5.08 -0.42 8.90
N GLU A 24 -5.25 -0.18 7.60
CA GLU A 24 -4.25 -0.62 6.59
C GLU A 24 -2.88 0.02 6.86
N CYS A 25 -2.84 1.32 7.20
CA CYS A 25 -1.60 1.99 7.56
C CYS A 25 -0.93 1.37 8.79
N ARG A 26 -1.73 1.01 9.80
CA ARG A 26 -1.22 0.30 10.99
C ARG A 26 -0.66 -1.07 10.61
N ALA A 27 -1.36 -1.85 9.78
CA ALA A 27 -0.91 -3.16 9.34
C ALA A 27 0.39 -3.10 8.52
N GLU A 28 0.48 -2.18 7.56
CA GLU A 28 1.67 -1.96 6.73
C GLU A 28 2.86 -1.46 7.59
N CYS A 29 2.61 -0.64 8.62
CA CYS A 29 3.65 -0.25 9.59
C CYS A 29 4.17 -1.43 10.41
N VAL A 30 3.31 -2.38 10.79
CA VAL A 30 3.74 -3.62 11.47
C VAL A 30 4.64 -4.45 10.54
N ALA A 31 4.25 -4.59 9.27
CA ALA A 31 5.04 -5.30 8.27
C ALA A 31 6.45 -4.68 8.13
N LEU A 32 6.54 -3.35 7.99
CA LEU A 32 7.82 -2.64 7.96
C LEU A 32 8.63 -2.84 9.25
N TYR A 33 8.00 -2.68 10.41
CA TYR A 33 8.71 -2.72 11.69
C TYR A 33 9.29 -4.10 12.02
N LEU A 34 8.62 -5.17 11.57
CA LEU A 34 9.04 -6.56 11.75
C LEU A 34 9.84 -7.13 10.57
N SER A 35 10.03 -6.36 9.50
CA SER A 35 10.68 -6.83 8.25
C SER A 35 12.17 -7.20 8.38
N ASP A 36 12.83 -6.79 9.47
CA ASP A 36 14.22 -7.14 9.81
C ASP A 36 14.31 -8.17 10.96
N CYS A 37 13.17 -8.69 11.42
CA CYS A 37 13.13 -9.67 12.51
C CYS A 37 13.63 -11.03 12.00
N SER A 38 14.81 -11.45 12.47
CA SER A 38 15.47 -12.68 12.02
C SER A 38 14.61 -13.93 12.22
N SER A 39 13.87 -14.03 13.32
CA SER A 39 12.98 -15.17 13.57
C SER A 39 11.79 -15.20 12.59
N VAL A 40 11.31 -14.03 12.14
CA VAL A 40 10.26 -13.96 11.12
C VAL A 40 10.84 -14.35 9.76
N LEU A 41 11.97 -13.77 9.36
CA LEU A 41 12.61 -14.06 8.07
C LEU A 41 12.99 -15.55 7.92
N SER A 42 13.46 -16.17 9.00
CA SER A 42 13.80 -17.61 9.02
C SER A 42 12.57 -18.51 8.81
N ILE A 43 11.37 -18.12 9.28
CA ILE A 43 10.12 -18.84 8.97
C ILE A 43 9.85 -18.86 7.46
N PHE A 44 10.22 -17.79 6.74
CA PHE A 44 10.11 -17.70 5.28
C PHE A 44 11.34 -18.26 4.53
N GLY A 45 12.33 -18.80 5.25
CA GLY A 45 13.52 -19.42 4.67
C GLY A 45 14.62 -18.44 4.24
N TYR A 46 14.62 -17.20 4.75
CA TYR A 46 15.62 -16.18 4.41
C TYR A 46 16.60 -15.91 5.56
N GLU A 47 17.90 -15.95 5.28
CA GLU A 47 18.98 -15.68 6.23
C GLU A 47 20.12 -14.85 5.58
N GLY A 48 21.04 -14.32 6.40
CA GLY A 48 22.23 -13.62 5.93
C GLY A 48 21.93 -12.42 5.01
N ASP A 49 22.69 -12.30 3.92
CA ASP A 49 22.57 -11.18 2.96
C ASP A 49 21.23 -11.18 2.21
N GLU A 50 20.62 -12.36 2.01
CA GLU A 50 19.31 -12.45 1.36
C GLU A 50 18.21 -11.87 2.25
N ALA A 51 18.24 -12.17 3.55
CA ALA A 51 17.37 -11.53 4.54
C ALA A 51 17.49 -10.00 4.50
N LEU A 52 18.72 -9.46 4.44
CA LEU A 52 18.95 -8.01 4.34
C LEU A 52 18.41 -7.42 3.03
N ASN A 53 18.49 -8.16 1.92
CA ASN A 53 17.92 -7.76 0.64
C ASN A 53 16.38 -7.76 0.66
N ILE A 54 15.76 -8.77 1.27
CA ILE A 54 14.32 -8.83 1.45
C ILE A 54 13.84 -7.64 2.29
N THR A 55 14.48 -7.37 3.43
CA THR A 55 14.17 -6.18 4.24
C THR A 55 14.28 -4.91 3.40
N TYR A 56 15.37 -4.69 2.67
CA TYR A 56 15.52 -3.51 1.83
C TYR A 56 14.43 -3.39 0.77
N THR A 57 14.09 -4.49 0.08
CA THR A 57 13.06 -4.50 -0.95
C THR A 57 11.68 -4.19 -0.37
N ILE A 58 11.34 -4.71 0.80
CA ILE A 58 10.07 -4.39 1.48
C ILE A 58 9.97 -2.89 1.75
N TRP A 59 11.03 -2.26 2.27
CA TRP A 59 11.05 -0.82 2.53
C TRP A 59 11.00 0.00 1.24
N LEU A 60 11.80 -0.36 0.23
CA LEU A 60 11.82 0.33 -1.05
C LEU A 60 10.46 0.26 -1.75
N ASP A 61 9.85 -0.92 -1.83
CA ASP A 61 8.54 -1.11 -2.45
C ASP A 61 7.46 -0.31 -1.71
N MET A 62 7.42 -0.37 -0.37
CA MET A 62 6.47 0.40 0.44
C MET A 62 6.53 1.91 0.15
N ILE A 63 7.75 2.46 0.16
CA ILE A 63 8.00 3.89 -0.05
C ILE A 63 7.68 4.28 -1.50
N LEU A 64 8.05 3.45 -2.48
CA LEU A 64 7.71 3.64 -3.88
C LEU A 64 6.19 3.60 -4.11
N LYS A 65 5.48 2.64 -3.51
CA LYS A 65 4.01 2.54 -3.57
C LYS A 65 3.32 3.71 -2.89
N GLY A 66 3.94 4.32 -1.88
CA GLY A 66 3.48 5.58 -1.31
C GLY A 66 3.50 6.73 -2.33
N LEU A 67 4.57 6.82 -3.13
CA LEU A 67 4.69 7.83 -4.19
C LEU A 67 3.76 7.55 -5.38
N GLU A 68 3.77 6.31 -5.88
CA GLU A 68 2.87 5.87 -6.96
C GLU A 68 1.39 6.01 -6.56
N GLY A 69 1.09 5.85 -5.26
CA GLY A 69 -0.24 5.97 -4.69
C GLY A 69 -0.92 7.32 -4.95
N LEU A 70 -0.17 8.38 -5.27
CA LEU A 70 -0.70 9.68 -5.69
C LEU A 70 -1.70 9.58 -6.85
N GLU A 71 -1.62 8.53 -7.68
CA GLU A 71 -2.62 8.28 -8.73
C GLU A 71 -4.06 8.09 -8.18
N MET A 72 -4.19 7.74 -6.90
CA MET A 72 -5.46 7.55 -6.20
C MET A 72 -5.90 8.79 -5.41
N TYR A 73 -5.15 9.89 -5.48
CA TYR A 73 -5.59 11.15 -4.91
C TYR A 73 -6.31 11.99 -5.97
N ASP A 74 -7.45 12.57 -5.62
CA ASP A 74 -8.21 13.51 -6.45
C ASP A 74 -8.07 14.94 -5.92
N PRO A 75 -7.25 15.80 -6.56
CA PRO A 75 -7.05 17.19 -6.15
C PRO A 75 -8.31 18.06 -6.25
N LYS A 76 -9.33 17.64 -7.03
CA LYS A 76 -10.56 18.42 -7.18
C LYS A 76 -11.47 18.33 -5.96
N THR A 77 -11.41 17.19 -5.28
CA THR A 77 -12.26 16.90 -4.12
C THR A 77 -11.47 16.84 -2.81
N ASP A 78 -10.13 16.89 -2.87
CA ASP A 78 -9.23 16.69 -1.72
C ASP A 78 -9.50 15.34 -1.03
N THR A 79 -9.62 14.29 -1.84
CA THR A 79 -9.95 12.94 -1.35
C THR A 79 -9.03 11.86 -1.90
N TRP A 80 -8.83 10.84 -1.07
CA TRP A 80 -8.19 9.60 -1.46
C TRP A 80 -9.23 8.58 -1.91
N LEU A 81 -9.06 8.03 -3.12
CA LEU A 81 -9.97 7.06 -3.75
C LEU A 81 -9.66 5.61 -3.37
N GLN A 82 -8.53 5.36 -2.68
CA GLN A 82 -8.14 4.02 -2.22
C GLN A 82 -7.45 4.10 -0.86
N ALA A 83 -8.00 3.38 0.13
CA ALA A 83 -7.50 3.31 1.50
C ALA A 83 -6.01 2.91 1.58
N HIS A 84 -5.60 1.88 0.83
CA HIS A 84 -4.21 1.40 0.85
C HIS A 84 -3.22 2.43 0.31
N SER A 85 -3.58 3.17 -0.74
CA SER A 85 -2.69 4.20 -1.30
C SER A 85 -2.52 5.38 -0.34
N GLN A 86 -3.60 5.80 0.32
CA GLN A 86 -3.54 6.83 1.36
C GLN A 86 -2.65 6.39 2.53
N ALA A 87 -2.82 5.14 2.99
CA ALA A 87 -2.00 4.56 4.05
C ALA A 87 -0.49 4.58 3.70
N ARG A 88 -0.14 4.13 2.50
CA ARG A 88 1.26 4.09 2.04
C ARG A 88 1.84 5.49 1.83
N PHE A 89 1.03 6.45 1.38
CA PHE A 89 1.45 7.84 1.31
C PHE A 89 1.69 8.44 2.70
N ALA A 90 0.86 8.12 3.70
CA ALA A 90 1.11 8.54 5.08
C ALA A 90 2.42 7.96 5.63
N ILE A 91 2.73 6.71 5.31
CA ILE A 91 4.02 6.09 5.64
C ILE A 91 5.18 6.81 4.94
N LEU A 92 5.04 7.15 3.65
CA LEU A 92 6.02 7.94 2.91
C LEU A 92 6.29 9.29 3.60
N GLN A 93 5.25 10.02 4.02
CA GLN A 93 5.40 11.27 4.74
C GLN A 93 6.16 11.10 6.06
N VAL A 94 5.86 10.04 6.83
CA VAL A 94 6.56 9.74 8.09
C VAL A 94 8.06 9.51 7.86
N VAL A 95 8.44 8.75 6.83
CA VAL A 95 9.87 8.50 6.56
C VAL A 95 10.58 9.72 5.96
N LEU A 96 9.88 10.58 5.22
CA LEU A 96 10.44 11.87 4.77
C LEU A 96 10.64 12.85 5.93
N GLU A 97 9.69 12.89 6.89
CA GLU A 97 9.79 13.69 8.12
C GLU A 97 10.95 13.21 9.01
N SER A 98 11.28 11.92 8.99
CA SER A 98 12.42 11.37 9.75
C SER A 98 13.77 11.96 9.35
N GLY A 99 13.90 12.48 8.13
CA GLY A 99 15.06 13.23 7.70
C GLY A 99 16.33 12.40 7.49
N GLU A 100 17.47 12.97 7.86
CA GLU A 100 18.82 12.35 7.78
C GLU A 100 19.23 11.86 6.37
N GLY A 101 18.53 12.29 5.33
CA GLY A 101 18.74 11.79 3.96
C GLY A 101 18.42 10.30 3.82
N PHE A 102 17.47 9.78 4.61
CA PHE A 102 17.00 8.39 4.48
C PHE A 102 16.24 8.16 3.18
N VAL A 103 15.31 9.06 2.85
CA VAL A 103 14.54 9.02 1.60
C VAL A 103 14.70 10.34 0.86
N LYS A 104 14.88 10.26 -0.45
CA LYS A 104 14.98 11.42 -1.35
C LYS A 104 14.12 11.17 -2.58
N ILE A 105 13.40 12.20 -3.03
CA ILE A 105 12.63 12.20 -4.26
C ILE A 105 13.09 13.38 -5.10
N GLU A 106 13.49 13.12 -6.35
CA GLU A 106 14.02 14.13 -7.26
C GLU A 106 13.29 14.07 -8.60
N LYS A 107 12.99 15.23 -9.18
CA LYS A 107 12.56 15.30 -10.58
C LYS A 107 13.76 14.96 -11.46
N THR A 108 13.54 14.06 -12.42
CA THR A 108 14.51 13.68 -13.44
C THR A 108 13.84 13.72 -14.82
N THR A 109 14.57 13.31 -15.86
CA THR A 109 14.06 13.15 -17.21
C THR A 109 14.19 11.69 -17.59
N GLY A 110 13.09 11.07 -18.01
CA GLY A 110 13.07 9.70 -18.47
C GLY A 110 13.81 9.53 -19.80
N GLU A 111 14.07 8.29 -20.19
CA GLU A 111 14.74 7.97 -21.47
C GLU A 111 13.97 8.48 -22.70
N ASP A 112 12.66 8.71 -22.55
CA ASP A 112 11.78 9.28 -23.56
C ASP A 112 11.80 10.83 -23.62
N GLY A 113 12.66 11.48 -22.83
CA GLY A 113 12.80 12.92 -22.76
C GLY A 113 11.70 13.64 -21.97
N LYS A 114 10.77 12.89 -21.34
CA LYS A 114 9.66 13.48 -20.55
C LYS A 114 10.02 13.56 -19.05
N PRO A 115 9.32 14.38 -18.25
CA PRO A 115 9.51 14.44 -16.81
C PRO A 115 9.37 13.06 -16.14
N ASP A 116 10.19 12.78 -15.14
CA ASP A 116 10.14 11.54 -14.36
C ASP A 116 10.56 11.80 -12.90
N LEU A 117 10.48 10.79 -12.03
CA LEU A 117 10.87 10.86 -10.63
C LEU A 117 11.89 9.78 -10.28
N LEU A 118 12.96 10.16 -9.58
CA LEU A 118 13.88 9.23 -8.95
C LEU A 118 13.64 9.21 -7.43
N LEU A 119 13.23 8.05 -6.92
CA LEU A 119 13.12 7.79 -5.49
C LEU A 119 14.34 6.99 -5.02
N THR A 120 15.05 7.53 -4.03
CA THR A 120 16.23 6.88 -3.43
C THR A 120 15.97 6.58 -1.96
N VAL A 121 16.24 5.35 -1.55
CA VAL A 121 16.20 4.89 -0.15
C VAL A 121 17.59 4.45 0.28
N ASP A 122 18.14 5.09 1.31
CA ASP A 122 19.43 4.74 1.90
C ASP A 122 19.30 3.50 2.79
N ARG A 123 19.79 2.37 2.28
CA ARG A 123 19.74 1.07 2.98
C ARG A 123 20.36 1.13 4.38
N SER A 124 21.43 1.91 4.57
CA SER A 124 22.14 1.98 5.85
C SER A 124 21.32 2.64 6.97
N LYS A 125 20.27 3.39 6.60
CA LYS A 125 19.42 4.17 7.51
C LYS A 125 18.09 3.50 7.84
N ILE A 126 17.77 2.36 7.26
CA ILE A 126 16.54 1.62 7.56
C ILE A 126 16.45 1.34 9.07
N ILE A 127 17.50 0.78 9.66
CA ILE A 127 17.47 0.33 11.07
C ILE A 127 17.53 1.50 12.05
N ASN A 128 18.31 2.54 11.75
CA ASN A 128 18.61 3.60 12.72
C ASN A 128 17.73 4.86 12.56
N VAL A 129 17.12 5.06 11.39
CA VAL A 129 16.28 6.24 11.09
C VAL A 129 14.84 5.81 10.78
N GLY A 130 14.66 4.96 9.77
CA GLY A 130 13.34 4.54 9.30
C GLY A 130 12.55 3.76 10.35
N LYS A 131 13.13 2.68 10.89
CA LYS A 131 12.47 1.79 11.85
C LYS A 131 12.05 2.50 13.15
N PRO A 132 12.88 3.37 13.78
CA PRO A 132 12.44 4.16 14.92
C PRO A 132 11.28 5.12 14.59
N ALA A 133 11.30 5.76 13.42
CA ALA A 133 10.21 6.64 12.98
C ALA A 133 8.89 5.87 12.80
N ILE A 134 8.93 4.74 12.10
CA ILE A 134 7.78 3.84 11.93
C ILE A 134 7.30 3.28 13.27
N GLY A 135 8.20 2.87 14.17
CA GLY A 135 7.84 2.38 15.50
C GLY A 135 7.11 3.43 16.34
N LYS A 136 7.59 4.68 16.32
CA LYS A 136 6.93 5.80 17.01
C LYS A 136 5.55 6.10 16.41
N PHE A 137 5.44 6.08 15.08
CA PHE A 137 4.17 6.30 14.39
C PHE A 137 3.17 5.17 14.67
N LEU A 138 3.60 3.91 14.54
CA LEU A 138 2.81 2.72 14.87
C LEU A 138 2.31 2.74 16.32
N GLY A 139 3.16 3.16 17.27
CA GLY A 139 2.77 3.32 18.66
C GLY A 139 1.61 4.31 18.84
N LYS A 140 1.63 5.44 18.12
CA LYS A 140 0.53 6.42 18.13
C LYS A 140 -0.73 5.85 17.45
N LEU A 141 -0.58 5.18 16.31
CA LEU A 141 -1.69 4.55 15.60
C LEU A 141 -2.44 3.58 16.53
N GLN A 142 -1.69 2.71 17.19
CA GLN A 142 -2.26 1.73 18.13
C GLN A 142 -2.89 2.40 19.34
N LEU A 143 -2.25 3.43 19.92
CA LEU A 143 -2.75 4.14 21.09
C LEU A 143 -4.11 4.80 20.82
N TYR A 144 -4.25 5.52 19.70
CA TYR A 144 -5.51 6.20 19.40
C TYR A 144 -6.61 5.20 19.02
N ARG A 145 -6.25 4.11 18.33
CA ARG A 145 -7.16 3.00 18.04
C ARG A 145 -7.70 2.35 19.32
N CYS A 146 -6.83 1.90 20.23
CA CYS A 146 -7.28 1.16 21.41
C CYS A 146 -8.01 2.00 22.46
N THR A 147 -7.93 3.32 22.36
CA THR A 147 -8.61 4.27 23.27
C THR A 147 -9.79 4.99 22.61
N ALA A 148 -10.26 4.54 21.45
CA ALA A 148 -11.33 5.20 20.68
C ALA A 148 -11.11 6.72 20.46
N ASN A 149 -9.85 7.18 20.44
CA ASN A 149 -9.53 8.60 20.35
C ASN A 149 -9.50 9.05 18.88
N ILE A 150 -10.69 9.12 18.28
CA ILE A 150 -10.87 9.50 16.87
C ILE A 150 -10.35 10.91 16.57
N LYS A 151 -10.48 11.85 17.52
CA LYS A 151 -10.03 13.23 17.33
C LYS A 151 -8.53 13.29 17.07
N SER A 152 -7.72 12.68 17.95
CA SER A 152 -6.26 12.65 17.78
C SER A 152 -5.82 11.74 16.64
N ALA A 153 -6.54 10.63 16.39
CA ALA A 153 -6.29 9.78 15.23
C ALA A 153 -6.43 10.55 13.92
N LYS A 154 -7.55 11.26 13.75
CA LYS A 154 -7.86 12.05 12.56
C LYS A 154 -6.88 13.20 12.37
N GLU A 155 -6.62 13.98 13.41
CA GLU A 155 -5.66 15.10 13.35
C GLU A 155 -4.27 14.63 12.88
N MET A 156 -3.77 13.53 13.44
CA MET A 156 -2.48 12.98 13.04
C MET A 156 -2.51 12.41 11.62
N PHE A 157 -3.53 11.62 11.28
CA PHE A 157 -3.56 10.91 10.00
C PHE A 157 -3.85 11.84 8.82
N ASP A 158 -4.72 12.84 8.99
CA ASP A 158 -4.96 13.87 7.98
C ASP A 158 -3.67 14.64 7.71
N LYS A 159 -2.87 14.98 8.74
CA LYS A 159 -1.55 15.62 8.56
C LYS A 159 -0.64 14.81 7.65
N TYR A 160 -0.50 13.50 7.90
CA TYR A 160 0.40 12.64 7.11
C TYR A 160 -0.20 12.21 5.77
N SER A 161 -1.51 12.33 5.55
CA SER A 161 -2.13 12.00 4.26
C SER A 161 -2.47 13.22 3.40
N LEU A 162 -2.11 14.42 3.86
CA LEU A 162 -2.29 15.67 3.14
C LEU A 162 -1.37 15.74 1.91
N VAL A 163 -1.95 16.02 0.74
CA VAL A 163 -1.20 16.17 -0.53
C VAL A 163 -1.16 17.64 -0.92
N ILE A 164 0.00 18.26 -0.76
CA ILE A 164 0.22 19.68 -1.05
C ILE A 164 1.50 19.87 -1.87
N SER A 165 1.60 21.02 -2.53
CA SER A 165 2.86 21.47 -3.14
C SER A 165 3.61 22.38 -2.20
N GLU A 166 4.64 21.85 -1.53
CA GLU A 166 5.61 22.61 -0.73
C GLU A 166 6.97 22.70 -1.45
N ASP A 167 7.81 23.65 -1.03
CA ASP A 167 9.15 23.87 -1.60
C ASP A 167 10.03 22.61 -1.58
N LYS A 168 9.93 21.81 -0.51
CA LYS A 168 10.79 20.63 -0.33
C LYS A 168 10.29 19.42 -1.13
N HIS A 169 8.98 19.21 -1.15
CA HIS A 169 8.33 18.07 -1.81
C HIS A 169 7.03 18.53 -2.48
N PRO A 170 7.05 18.93 -3.76
CA PRO A 170 5.87 19.40 -4.46
C PRO A 170 4.99 18.22 -4.92
N PHE A 171 4.23 17.61 -4.01
CA PHE A 171 3.52 16.36 -4.29
C PHE A 171 2.41 16.47 -5.33
N LEU A 172 1.78 17.64 -5.50
CA LEU A 172 0.82 17.81 -6.61
C LEU A 172 1.52 17.80 -7.97
N ASP A 173 2.73 18.36 -8.07
CA ASP A 173 3.53 18.24 -9.29
C ASP A 173 3.97 16.80 -9.54
N TYR A 174 4.38 16.09 -8.47
CA TYR A 174 4.77 14.69 -8.55
C TYR A 174 3.61 13.82 -9.03
N ARG A 175 2.40 14.12 -8.59
CA ARG A 175 1.19 13.43 -9.03
C ARG A 175 1.00 13.53 -10.54
N GLU A 176 1.19 14.69 -11.15
CA GLU A 176 1.06 14.83 -12.60
C GLU A 176 2.06 13.93 -13.35
N ILE A 177 3.30 13.87 -12.86
CA ILE A 177 4.31 12.94 -13.41
C ILE A 177 3.91 11.49 -13.18
N VAL A 178 3.43 11.12 -11.99
CA VAL A 178 2.94 9.76 -11.68
C VAL A 178 1.80 9.36 -12.61
N MET A 179 0.86 10.28 -12.90
CA MET A 179 -0.25 10.04 -13.83
C MET A 179 0.24 9.85 -15.26
N ASP A 180 1.21 10.63 -15.72
CA ASP A 180 1.83 10.49 -17.05
C ASP A 180 2.64 9.18 -17.20
N ARG A 181 3.22 8.68 -16.10
CA ARG A 181 4.02 7.44 -16.05
C ARG A 181 3.19 6.20 -15.72
N LYS A 182 1.89 6.36 -15.45
CA LYS A 182 0.98 5.29 -15.04
C LYS A 182 0.91 4.15 -16.05
N LYS A 183 1.04 2.92 -15.57
CA LYS A 183 0.84 1.71 -16.37
C LYS A 183 -0.60 1.19 -16.19
N PRO A 184 -1.24 0.64 -17.24
CA PRO A 184 -2.52 -0.05 -17.09
C PRO A 184 -2.44 -1.16 -16.05
N ARG A 185 -3.52 -1.36 -15.27
CA ARG A 185 -3.60 -2.48 -14.33
C ARG A 185 -3.59 -3.80 -15.09
N ARG A 186 -2.88 -4.79 -14.53
CA ARG A 186 -2.84 -6.15 -15.09
C ARG A 186 -4.21 -6.81 -14.91
N MET A 187 -4.63 -7.56 -15.92
CA MET A 187 -5.75 -8.49 -15.84
C MET A 187 -5.22 -9.88 -15.49
N PHE A 188 -5.98 -10.65 -14.72
CA PHE A 188 -5.62 -12.01 -14.34
C PHE A 188 -6.54 -13.00 -15.02
N VAL A 189 -5.96 -13.92 -15.79
CA VAL A 189 -6.67 -15.06 -16.34
C VAL A 189 -6.82 -16.11 -15.24
N GLN A 190 -8.07 -16.47 -14.92
CA GLN A 190 -8.36 -17.41 -13.85
C GLN A 190 -8.62 -18.80 -14.41
N ALA A 191 -8.01 -19.81 -13.80
CA ALA A 191 -8.31 -21.21 -14.11
C ALA A 191 -9.76 -21.57 -13.77
N ASN A 192 -10.26 -22.63 -14.40
CA ASN A 192 -11.52 -23.29 -14.06
C ASN A 192 -11.25 -24.67 -13.45
N THR A 193 -12.28 -25.23 -12.82
CA THR A 193 -12.27 -26.62 -12.34
C THR A 193 -13.41 -27.38 -12.97
N ALA A 194 -13.16 -28.60 -13.45
CA ALA A 194 -14.19 -29.49 -14.00
C ALA A 194 -14.06 -30.89 -13.41
N VAL A 195 -15.16 -31.62 -13.29
CA VAL A 195 -15.15 -33.04 -12.89
C VAL A 195 -15.04 -33.89 -14.14
N GLU A 196 -13.93 -34.61 -14.28
CA GLU A 196 -13.65 -35.51 -15.40
C GLU A 196 -13.24 -36.87 -14.81
N ASP A 197 -13.88 -37.95 -15.25
CA ASP A 197 -13.66 -39.32 -14.76
C ASP A 197 -13.74 -39.47 -13.23
N GLY A 198 -14.66 -38.71 -12.60
CA GLY A 198 -14.84 -38.72 -11.15
C GLY A 198 -13.77 -37.96 -10.35
N ALA A 199 -12.86 -37.25 -11.01
CA ALA A 199 -11.84 -36.42 -10.38
C ALA A 199 -11.94 -34.96 -10.79
N VAL A 200 -11.62 -34.03 -9.88
CA VAL A 200 -11.54 -32.60 -10.20
C VAL A 200 -10.24 -32.34 -10.97
N LYS A 201 -10.36 -31.73 -12.16
CA LYS A 201 -9.25 -31.28 -13.00
C LYS A 201 -9.18 -29.76 -13.02
N LEU A 202 -7.97 -29.23 -12.93
CA LEU A 202 -7.70 -27.80 -13.13
C LEU A 202 -7.52 -27.53 -14.63
N ARG A 203 -8.32 -26.62 -15.18
CA ARG A 203 -8.19 -26.15 -16.55
C ARG A 203 -7.57 -24.75 -16.54
N THR A 204 -6.39 -24.64 -17.12
CA THR A 204 -5.62 -23.39 -17.23
C THR A 204 -5.72 -22.83 -18.64
N TYR A 205 -5.65 -21.50 -18.76
CA TYR A 205 -5.75 -20.78 -20.03
C TYR A 205 -4.49 -19.95 -20.25
N ALA A 206 -4.25 -19.53 -21.49
CA ALA A 206 -3.14 -18.64 -21.82
C ALA A 206 -3.28 -17.28 -21.08
N SER A 207 -2.15 -16.65 -20.75
CA SER A 207 -2.12 -15.35 -20.06
C SER A 207 -2.21 -14.18 -21.04
N ASP A 208 -3.22 -14.22 -21.90
CA ASP A 208 -3.52 -13.22 -22.93
C ASP A 208 -5.03 -12.88 -22.95
N THR A 209 -5.44 -12.07 -23.94
CA THR A 209 -6.83 -11.60 -24.02
C THR A 209 -7.77 -12.72 -24.42
N GLU A 210 -7.34 -13.58 -25.34
CA GLU A 210 -8.06 -14.76 -25.80
C GLU A 210 -8.27 -15.75 -24.65
N GLY A 211 -7.21 -16.11 -23.93
CA GLY A 211 -7.28 -16.99 -22.77
C GLY A 211 -8.13 -16.42 -21.63
N LEU A 212 -8.15 -15.09 -21.44
CA LEU A 212 -9.09 -14.44 -20.53
C LEU A 212 -10.53 -14.73 -20.95
N VAL A 213 -10.88 -14.50 -22.23
CA VAL A 213 -12.24 -14.70 -22.76
C VAL A 213 -12.65 -16.18 -22.70
N GLU A 214 -11.78 -17.09 -23.15
CA GLU A 214 -12.01 -18.53 -23.09
C GLU A 214 -12.28 -19.00 -21.66
N SER A 215 -11.51 -18.48 -20.68
CA SER A 215 -11.72 -18.83 -19.27
C SER A 215 -13.11 -18.50 -18.73
N TRP A 216 -13.79 -17.51 -19.32
CA TRP A 216 -15.16 -17.13 -18.97
C TRP A 216 -16.21 -17.91 -19.75
N ILE A 217 -15.97 -18.18 -21.04
CA ILE A 217 -16.84 -19.03 -21.86
C ILE A 217 -16.99 -20.42 -21.22
N ASP A 218 -15.87 -20.99 -20.76
CA ASP A 218 -15.85 -22.32 -20.17
C ASP A 218 -16.32 -22.37 -18.71
N ARG A 219 -16.59 -21.21 -18.08
CA ARG A 219 -16.85 -21.14 -16.63
C ARG A 219 -18.26 -21.60 -16.24
N PHE A 220 -19.23 -21.42 -17.14
CA PHE A 220 -20.66 -21.59 -16.82
C PHE A 220 -21.41 -22.42 -17.87
N GLN A 221 -20.76 -23.40 -18.47
CA GLN A 221 -21.35 -24.18 -19.58
C GLN A 221 -22.60 -24.99 -19.16
N ASP A 222 -22.75 -25.33 -17.88
CA ASP A 222 -23.91 -26.08 -17.36
C ASP A 222 -25.03 -25.18 -16.80
N VAL A 223 -24.87 -23.86 -16.88
CA VAL A 223 -25.91 -22.93 -16.41
C VAL A 223 -26.92 -22.74 -17.54
N ASN A 224 -28.06 -23.42 -17.44
CA ASN A 224 -29.22 -23.18 -18.29
C ASN A 224 -29.70 -21.75 -18.01
N ILE A 225 -29.28 -20.79 -18.83
CA ILE A 225 -29.82 -19.43 -18.81
C ILE A 225 -31.23 -19.56 -19.38
N GLU A 226 -32.22 -19.82 -18.51
CA GLU A 226 -33.62 -19.66 -18.89
C GLU A 226 -33.78 -18.24 -19.44
N ALA A 227 -34.19 -18.16 -20.71
CA ALA A 227 -34.42 -16.90 -21.39
C ALA A 227 -35.47 -16.09 -20.62
N ILE A 228 -35.07 -14.90 -20.16
CA ILE A 228 -35.97 -13.88 -19.60
C ILE A 228 -36.92 -13.39 -20.70
#